data_AF-A0A8S3F707-F1
#
_entry.id   AF-A0A8S3F707-F1
#
_cell.length_a   1.000
_cell.length_b   1.000
_cell.length_c   1.000
_cell.angle_alpha   90.00
_cell.angle_beta   90.00
_cell.angle_gamma   90.00
#
_symmetry.space_group_name_H-M   'P 1'
#
loop_
_entity.id
_entity.type
_entity.pdbx_description
1 polymer ?
#
loop_
_entity_poly.entity_id
_entity_poly.type
_entity_poly.pdbx_seq_one_letter_code
_entity_poly.pdbx_strand_id
1 'polypeptide(L)'
;MCSTHQQKSSSTSLWKRPEAAAAEAQLHLYNSFTKKKELFVPINGNEIRWYSCGPTVYDTSHMGHARSYISFDILRRVMADYFGYDILYCMNITDIDDKIIKRARERYLIKKYKDDTTIPIEKVLEDCQLALKHVKDVRSRETDKDKQAMYDKQISTVENSLQNIAAV
;
A
#
# COMPACT_ATOMS: atom_id res chain seq x y z
N MET A 1 61.27 -6.13 -15.52
CA MET A 1 60.14 -5.29 -15.05
C MET A 1 59.25 -6.14 -14.17
N CYS A 2 59.34 -6.02 -12.85
CA CYS A 2 58.38 -6.67 -11.95
C CYS A 2 58.01 -5.64 -10.88
N SER A 3 56.81 -5.09 -11.02
CA SER A 3 56.25 -4.05 -10.15
C SER A 3 55.73 -4.70 -8.88
N THR A 4 56.31 -4.34 -7.74
CA THR A 4 55.84 -4.70 -6.41
C THR A 4 54.55 -3.92 -6.11
N HIS A 5 53.42 -4.60 -6.17
CA HIS A 5 52.15 -4.08 -5.66
C HIS A 5 52.22 -3.95 -4.13
N GLN A 6 52.44 -2.73 -3.63
CA GLN A 6 52.18 -2.39 -2.24
C GLN A 6 50.67 -2.42 -1.97
N GLN A 7 50.25 -3.39 -1.16
CA GLN A 7 48.89 -3.42 -0.60
C GLN A 7 48.74 -2.26 0.39
N LYS A 8 47.86 -1.30 0.07
CA LYS A 8 47.42 -0.28 1.02
C LYS A 8 46.54 -0.96 2.07
N SER A 9 47.01 -1.04 3.32
CA SER A 9 46.20 -1.50 4.44
C SER A 9 45.08 -0.49 4.71
N SER A 10 43.85 -0.91 4.44
CA SER A 10 42.65 -0.15 4.78
C SER A 10 42.46 -0.22 6.30
N SER A 11 42.80 0.85 7.02
CA SER A 11 42.48 0.96 8.44
C SER A 11 40.98 1.23 8.58
N THR A 12 40.20 0.16 8.68
CA THR A 12 38.82 0.28 9.17
C THR A 12 38.91 0.62 10.65
N SER A 13 38.38 1.77 11.04
CA SER A 13 38.32 2.17 12.44
C SER A 13 37.53 1.10 13.22
N LEU A 14 38.13 0.59 14.29
CA LEU A 14 37.47 -0.33 15.21
C LEU A 14 36.20 0.33 15.74
N TRP A 15 35.07 -0.36 15.58
CA TRP A 15 33.78 0.10 16.11
C TRP A 15 33.91 0.36 17.61
N LYS A 16 33.53 1.57 18.04
CA LYS A 16 33.45 1.95 19.45
C LYS A 16 32.00 2.03 19.87
N ARG A 17 31.65 1.37 20.97
CA ARG A 17 30.35 1.52 21.61
C ARG A 17 30.15 3.00 21.98
N PRO A 18 29.04 3.64 21.58
CA PRO A 18 28.74 4.99 22.02
C PRO A 18 28.66 5.02 23.56
N GLU A 19 29.37 5.94 24.18
CA GLU A 19 29.19 6.24 25.60
C GLU A 19 27.76 6.77 25.80
N ALA A 20 27.06 6.27 26.82
CA ALA A 20 25.69 6.68 27.09
C ALA A 20 25.67 8.18 27.40
N ALA A 21 25.16 8.99 26.48
CA ALA A 21 24.97 10.41 26.70
C ALA A 21 24.00 10.59 27.89
N ALA A 22 24.39 11.43 28.84
CA ALA A 22 23.82 11.56 30.18
C ALA A 22 22.36 12.10 30.27
N ALA A 23 21.62 12.15 29.15
CA ALA A 23 20.22 12.55 29.12
C ALA A 23 19.40 11.42 28.51
N GLU A 24 18.38 10.95 29.22
CA GLU A 24 17.36 10.06 28.65
C GLU A 24 16.80 10.69 27.37
N ALA A 25 16.74 9.91 26.29
CA ALA A 25 16.20 10.41 25.04
C ALA A 25 14.76 10.88 25.27
N GLN A 26 14.41 12.07 24.77
CA GLN A 26 13.05 12.58 24.84
C GLN A 26 12.29 12.26 23.56
N LEU A 27 11.10 11.68 23.70
CA LEU A 27 10.25 11.36 22.55
C LEU A 27 9.70 12.63 21.91
N HIS A 28 10.05 12.86 20.64
CA HIS A 28 9.48 13.90 19.81
C HIS A 28 8.68 13.28 18.67
N LEU A 29 7.42 13.70 18.51
CA LEU A 29 6.55 13.26 17.42
C LEU A 29 6.31 14.40 16.44
N TYR A 30 6.17 14.06 15.16
CA TYR A 30 5.77 15.02 14.15
C TYR A 30 4.25 15.23 14.23
N ASN A 31 3.83 16.44 14.58
CA ASN A 31 2.43 16.81 14.67
C ASN A 31 1.97 17.37 13.31
N SER A 32 1.04 16.68 12.64
CA SER A 32 0.50 17.12 11.35
C SER A 32 -0.31 18.41 11.44
N PHE A 33 -0.86 18.77 12.61
CA PHE A 33 -1.62 19.99 12.83
C PHE A 33 -0.71 21.23 12.83
N THR A 34 0.42 21.16 13.54
CA THR A 34 1.40 22.26 13.63
C THR A 34 2.53 22.16 12.61
N LYS A 35 2.64 21.01 11.93
CA LYS A 35 3.69 20.65 10.96
C LYS A 35 5.11 20.70 11.53
N LYS A 36 5.27 20.47 12.83
CA LYS A 36 6.54 20.51 13.55
C LYS A 36 6.77 19.25 14.36
N LYS A 37 8.03 18.99 14.70
CA LYS A 37 8.38 17.98 15.72
C LYS A 37 8.19 18.61 17.09
N GLU A 38 7.37 18.01 17.92
CA GLU A 38 7.01 18.51 19.24
C GLU A 38 7.33 17.46 20.29
N LEU A 39 7.69 17.91 21.49
CA LEU A 39 7.85 17.02 22.63
C LEU A 39 6.53 16.30 22.90
N PHE A 40 6.57 14.98 22.95
CA PHE A 40 5.39 14.20 23.26
C PHE A 40 5.16 14.18 24.77
N VAL A 41 4.04 14.73 25.21
CA VAL A 41 3.62 14.77 26.61
C VAL A 41 2.25 14.07 26.71
N PRO A 42 2.15 12.90 27.36
CA PRO A 42 0.87 12.21 27.53
C PRO A 42 -0.10 13.03 28.37
N ILE A 43 -1.40 12.86 28.11
CA ILE A 43 -2.46 13.54 28.85
C ILE A 43 -2.58 12.96 30.28
N ASN A 44 -2.41 11.63 30.42
CA ASN A 44 -2.64 10.90 31.68
C ASN A 44 -1.36 10.21 32.18
N GLY A 45 -0.36 10.99 32.61
CA GLY A 45 0.86 10.44 33.19
C GLY A 45 1.59 9.52 32.21
N ASN A 46 1.61 8.21 32.49
CA ASN A 46 2.26 7.20 31.63
C ASN A 46 1.30 6.48 30.66
N GLU A 47 -0.01 6.73 30.78
CA GLU A 47 -1.04 6.11 29.93
C GLU A 47 -1.21 6.88 28.62
N ILE A 48 -1.16 6.16 27.50
CA ILE A 48 -1.40 6.67 26.16
C ILE A 48 -2.63 5.98 25.57
N ARG A 49 -3.62 6.78 25.18
CA ARG A 49 -4.76 6.32 24.37
C ARG A 49 -4.52 6.69 22.93
N TRP A 50 -4.34 5.69 22.09
CA TRP A 50 -3.96 5.88 20.70
C TRP A 50 -4.99 5.23 19.77
N TYR A 51 -5.61 6.06 18.94
CA TYR A 51 -6.47 5.62 17.84
C TYR A 51 -5.75 5.67 16.48
N SER A 52 -5.97 4.65 15.64
CA SER A 52 -5.57 4.65 14.24
C SER A 52 -6.73 4.22 13.34
N CYS A 53 -6.83 4.83 12.16
CA CYS A 53 -7.81 4.45 11.16
C CYS A 53 -7.44 3.09 10.55
N GLY A 54 -8.33 2.11 10.66
CA GLY A 54 -8.18 0.82 10.00
C GLY A 54 -8.78 0.79 8.59
N PRO A 55 -8.86 -0.41 7.98
CA PRO A 55 -9.23 -0.55 6.58
C PRO A 55 -10.74 -0.48 6.35
N THR A 56 -11.12 -0.02 5.16
CA THR A 56 -12.42 -0.31 4.57
C THR A 56 -12.34 -1.66 3.86
N VAL A 57 -13.10 -2.65 4.34
CA VAL A 57 -12.97 -4.06 3.92
C VAL A 57 -13.71 -4.40 2.62
N TYR A 58 -13.51 -3.61 1.56
CA TYR A 58 -14.12 -3.85 0.24
C TYR A 58 -13.28 -4.79 -0.66
N ASP A 59 -11.97 -4.84 -0.47
CA ASP A 59 -11.07 -5.71 -1.23
C ASP A 59 -9.89 -6.21 -0.38
N THR A 60 -9.08 -7.09 -0.96
CA THR A 60 -7.89 -7.65 -0.31
C THR A 60 -6.87 -6.56 0.06
N SER A 61 -6.23 -6.72 1.22
CA SER A 61 -5.16 -5.82 1.65
C SER A 61 -3.99 -5.80 0.69
N HIS A 62 -3.46 -4.62 0.42
CA HIS A 62 -2.30 -4.39 -0.45
C HIS A 62 -1.13 -3.81 0.35
N MET A 63 0.04 -3.66 -0.29
CA MET A 63 1.26 -3.21 0.38
C MET A 63 1.14 -1.83 1.05
N GLY A 64 0.23 -0.97 0.57
CA GLY A 64 -0.08 0.32 1.21
C GLY A 64 -0.64 0.18 2.62
N HIS A 65 -1.56 -0.78 2.82
CA HIS A 65 -2.08 -1.11 4.15
C HIS A 65 -0.97 -1.67 5.05
N ALA A 66 -0.22 -2.65 4.53
CA ALA A 66 0.86 -3.30 5.28
C ALA A 66 1.90 -2.29 5.78
N ARG A 67 2.34 -1.37 4.92
CA ARG A 67 3.29 -0.30 5.28
C ARG A 67 2.80 0.52 6.47
N SER A 68 1.53 0.92 6.44
CA SER A 68 0.94 1.77 7.48
C SER A 68 0.86 1.03 8.81
N TYR A 69 0.35 -0.19 8.82
CA TYR A 69 0.21 -0.99 10.04
C TYR A 69 1.56 -1.36 10.66
N ILE A 70 2.54 -1.72 9.83
CA ILE A 70 3.90 -2.01 10.31
C ILE A 70 4.53 -0.76 10.91
N SER A 71 4.35 0.40 10.28
CA SER A 71 4.90 1.66 10.78
C SER A 71 4.33 2.02 12.15
N PHE A 72 3.02 1.85 12.34
CA PHE A 72 2.38 2.07 13.64
C PHE A 72 2.77 1.02 14.69
N ASP A 73 2.93 -0.25 14.29
CA ASP A 73 3.40 -1.28 15.23
C ASP A 73 4.84 -1.02 15.69
N ILE A 74 5.74 -0.62 14.78
CA ILE A 74 7.12 -0.23 15.15
C ILE A 74 7.09 0.94 16.12
N LEU A 75 6.32 1.99 15.82
CA LEU A 75 6.22 3.16 16.69
C LEU A 75 5.65 2.79 18.07
N ARG A 76 4.60 1.96 18.12
CA ARG A 76 4.03 1.44 19.37
C ARG A 76 5.05 0.68 20.19
N ARG A 77 5.83 -0.22 19.58
CA ARG A 77 6.89 -0.98 20.27
C ARG A 77 7.99 -0.07 20.79
N VAL A 78 8.43 0.92 20.01
CA VAL A 78 9.43 1.89 20.47
C VAL A 78 8.88 2.69 21.67
N MET A 79 7.63 3.15 21.61
CA MET A 79 7.02 3.91 22.69
C MET A 79 6.81 3.06 23.97
N ALA A 80 6.38 1.80 23.83
CA ALA A 80 6.16 0.91 24.97
C ALA A 80 7.48 0.36 25.54
N ASP A 81 8.33 -0.22 24.70
CA ASP A 81 9.49 -1.01 25.14
C ASP A 81 10.71 -0.14 25.46
N TYR A 82 10.91 0.97 24.73
CA TYR A 82 12.08 1.85 24.94
C TYR A 82 11.76 3.03 25.86
N PHE A 83 10.59 3.67 25.69
CA PHE A 83 10.19 4.81 26.54
C PHE A 83 9.32 4.41 27.74
N GLY A 84 8.85 3.16 27.83
CA GLY A 84 8.15 2.65 29.02
C GLY A 84 6.68 3.07 29.14
N TYR A 85 6.05 3.56 28.06
CA TYR A 85 4.65 4.00 28.10
C TYR A 85 3.66 2.83 28.16
N ASP A 86 2.57 3.01 28.89
CA ASP A 86 1.42 2.09 28.87
C ASP A 86 0.45 2.52 27.77
N ILE A 87 0.28 1.70 26.72
CA ILE A 87 -0.42 2.08 25.49
C ILE A 87 -1.68 1.26 25.30
N LEU A 88 -2.83 1.94 25.37
CA LEU A 88 -4.10 1.44 24.85
C LEU A 88 -4.23 1.84 23.37
N TYR A 89 -3.95 0.88 22.48
CA TYR A 89 -4.05 1.07 21.04
C TYR A 89 -5.36 0.52 20.47
N CYS A 90 -6.14 1.37 19.82
CA CYS A 90 -7.41 1.03 19.18
C CYS A 90 -7.35 1.29 17.67
N MET A 91 -7.88 0.35 16.89
CA MET A 91 -8.02 0.49 15.44
C MET A 91 -9.41 0.03 15.03
N ASN A 92 -10.12 0.84 14.25
CA ASN A 92 -11.45 0.49 13.75
C ASN A 92 -11.38 -0.44 12.54
N ILE A 93 -12.52 -1.03 12.18
CA ILE A 93 -12.74 -1.67 10.88
C ILE A 93 -13.95 -0.98 10.28
N THR A 94 -13.84 -0.50 9.03
CA THR A 94 -14.97 0.08 8.32
C THR A 94 -15.63 -1.04 7.51
N ASP A 95 -16.70 -1.60 8.05
CA ASP A 95 -17.49 -2.70 7.48
C ASP A 95 -18.71 -2.22 6.67
N ILE A 96 -19.05 -0.93 6.76
CA ILE A 96 -20.10 -0.28 5.96
C ILE A 96 -19.51 0.96 5.29
N ASP A 97 -19.50 0.96 3.96
CA ASP A 97 -19.02 2.06 3.11
C ASP A 97 -19.57 1.88 1.68
N ASP A 98 -19.73 2.98 0.94
CA ASP A 98 -20.19 2.95 -0.45
C ASP A 98 -19.31 2.07 -1.35
N LYS A 99 -18.00 2.03 -1.07
CA LYS A 99 -17.06 1.16 -1.79
C LYS A 99 -17.37 -0.32 -1.60
N ILE A 100 -17.81 -0.72 -0.40
CA ILE A 100 -18.19 -2.10 -0.10
C ILE A 100 -19.46 -2.46 -0.89
N ILE A 101 -20.47 -1.59 -0.85
CA ILE A 101 -21.74 -1.78 -1.55
C ILE A 101 -21.52 -1.91 -3.06
N LYS A 102 -20.75 -0.98 -3.64
CA LYS A 102 -20.43 -0.99 -5.07
C LYS A 102 -19.69 -2.27 -5.47
N ARG A 103 -18.66 -2.66 -4.71
CA ARG A 103 -17.85 -3.84 -4.99
C ARG A 103 -18.65 -5.14 -4.88
N ALA A 104 -19.54 -5.24 -3.89
CA ALA A 104 -20.45 -6.38 -3.74
C ALA A 104 -21.37 -6.53 -4.96
N ARG A 105 -21.95 -5.42 -5.43
CA ARG A 105 -22.81 -5.40 -6.63
C ARG A 105 -22.05 -5.80 -7.88
N GLU A 106 -20.86 -5.25 -8.10
CA GLU A 106 -19.99 -5.62 -9.24
C GLU A 106 -19.70 -7.12 -9.27
N ARG A 107 -19.29 -7.69 -8.13
CA ARG A 107 -19.00 -9.12 -8.01
C ARG A 107 -20.23 -9.98 -8.28
N TYR A 108 -21.39 -9.58 -7.76
CA TYR A 108 -22.65 -10.28 -8.02
C TYR A 108 -23.02 -10.28 -9.50
N LEU A 109 -22.95 -9.13 -10.17
CA LEU A 109 -23.31 -9.01 -11.59
C LEU A 109 -22.36 -9.81 -12.49
N ILE A 110 -21.05 -9.75 -12.23
CA ILE A 110 -20.06 -10.54 -12.99
C ILE A 110 -20.29 -12.04 -12.78
N LYS A 111 -20.55 -12.47 -11.54
CA LYS A 111 -20.84 -13.87 -11.26
C LYS A 111 -22.07 -14.34 -12.03
N LYS A 112 -23.16 -13.57 -11.96
CA LYS A 112 -24.40 -13.86 -12.70
C LYS A 112 -24.14 -13.96 -14.22
N TYR A 113 -23.35 -13.05 -14.78
CA TYR A 113 -23.02 -13.06 -16.21
C TYR A 113 -22.22 -14.31 -16.61
N LYS A 114 -21.29 -14.77 -15.76
CA LYS A 114 -20.48 -15.97 -16.03
C LYS A 114 -21.27 -17.27 -15.90
N ASP A 115 -22.21 -17.31 -14.95
CA ASP A 115 -23.01 -18.51 -14.67
C ASP A 115 -24.18 -18.67 -15.67
N ASP A 116 -24.50 -17.63 -16.45
CA ASP A 116 -25.59 -17.64 -17.43
C ASP A 116 -25.13 -18.25 -18.77
N THR A 117 -25.50 -19.52 -18.98
CA THR A 117 -25.17 -20.27 -20.20
C THR A 117 -26.04 -19.90 -21.40
N THR A 118 -27.04 -19.02 -21.23
CA THR A 118 -27.94 -18.63 -22.32
C THR A 118 -27.38 -17.49 -23.18
N ILE A 119 -26.33 -16.82 -22.70
CA ILE A 119 -25.71 -15.69 -23.39
C ILE A 119 -24.91 -16.19 -24.60
N PRO A 120 -25.24 -15.75 -25.84
CA PRO A 120 -24.49 -16.12 -27.04
C PRO A 120 -23.06 -15.55 -27.00
N ILE A 121 -22.12 -16.27 -27.62
CA ILE A 121 -20.71 -15.85 -27.66
C ILE A 121 -20.54 -14.49 -28.36
N GLU A 122 -21.35 -14.20 -29.36
CA GLU A 122 -21.35 -12.93 -30.10
C GLU A 122 -21.67 -11.76 -29.18
N LYS A 123 -22.60 -11.97 -28.24
CA LYS A 123 -22.98 -10.95 -27.26
C LYS A 123 -21.84 -10.71 -26.27
N VAL A 124 -21.15 -11.77 -25.85
CA VAL A 124 -19.96 -11.66 -24.99
C VAL A 124 -18.84 -10.89 -25.70
N LEU A 125 -18.60 -11.17 -26.98
CA LEU A 125 -17.61 -10.46 -27.79
C LEU A 125 -17.95 -8.98 -27.94
N GLU A 126 -19.21 -8.65 -28.20
CA GLU A 126 -19.70 -7.26 -28.27
C GLU A 126 -19.48 -6.53 -26.93
N ASP A 127 -19.89 -7.13 -25.81
CA ASP A 127 -19.74 -6.54 -24.49
C ASP A 127 -18.26 -6.32 -24.13
N CYS A 128 -17.37 -7.25 -24.51
CA CYS A 128 -15.92 -7.10 -24.35
C CYS A 128 -15.36 -5.95 -25.19
N GLN A 129 -15.81 -5.79 -26.44
CA GLN A 129 -15.39 -4.68 -27.29
C GLN A 129 -15.86 -3.33 -26.75
N LEU A 130 -17.09 -3.26 -26.23
CA LEU A 130 -17.64 -2.07 -25.57
C LEU A 130 -16.82 -1.70 -24.33
N ALA A 131 -16.49 -2.68 -23.49
CA ALA A 131 -15.63 -2.46 -22.32
C ALA A 131 -14.23 -2.00 -22.72
N LEU A 132 -13.64 -2.61 -23.75
CA LEU A 132 -12.31 -2.25 -24.26
C LEU A 132 -12.28 -0.81 -24.80
N LYS A 133 -13.34 -0.38 -25.50
CA LYS A 133 -13.49 1.01 -25.95
C LYS A 133 -13.42 1.98 -24.78
N HIS A 134 -14.16 1.69 -23.70
CA HIS A 134 -14.11 2.52 -22.50
C HIS A 134 -12.69 2.62 -21.89
N VAL A 135 -11.97 1.50 -21.82
CA VAL A 135 -10.58 1.48 -21.32
C VAL A 135 -9.64 2.28 -22.22
N LYS A 136 -9.80 2.20 -23.55
CA LYS A 136 -9.05 3.01 -24.52
C LYS A 136 -9.33 4.51 -24.35
N ASP A 137 -10.57 4.88 -24.06
CA ASP A 137 -10.95 6.27 -23.78
C ASP A 137 -10.40 6.78 -22.44
N VAL A 138 -10.21 5.90 -21.45
CA VAL A 138 -9.52 6.26 -20.20
C VAL A 138 -8.02 6.43 -20.45
N ARG A 139 -7.39 5.50 -21.20
CA ARG A 139 -5.98 5.59 -21.60
C ARG A 139 -5.68 6.90 -22.33
N SER A 140 -6.53 7.34 -23.26
CA SER A 140 -6.28 8.56 -24.04
C SER A 140 -6.31 9.86 -23.21
N ARG A 141 -6.98 9.83 -22.05
CA ARG A 141 -7.09 10.97 -21.12
C ARG A 141 -6.02 10.95 -20.02
N GLU A 142 -5.35 9.82 -19.83
CA GLU A 142 -4.31 9.67 -18.80
C GLU A 142 -3.02 10.37 -19.24
N THR A 143 -2.37 11.08 -18.32
CA THR A 143 -1.13 11.83 -18.59
C THR A 143 0.11 11.14 -18.04
N ASP A 144 -0.07 10.29 -17.03
CA ASP A 144 1.00 9.53 -16.39
C ASP A 144 1.51 8.40 -17.31
N LYS A 145 2.82 8.43 -17.62
CA LYS A 145 3.46 7.49 -18.54
C LYS A 145 3.42 6.04 -18.04
N ASP A 146 3.56 5.83 -16.73
CA ASP A 146 3.58 4.49 -16.15
C ASP A 146 2.18 3.87 -16.21
N LYS A 147 1.15 4.68 -15.93
CA LYS A 147 -0.25 4.24 -16.08
C LYS A 147 -0.63 3.99 -17.54
N GLN A 148 -0.16 4.83 -18.47
CA GLN A 148 -0.33 4.58 -19.90
C GLN A 148 0.26 3.22 -20.28
N ALA A 149 1.51 2.94 -19.90
CA ALA A 149 2.14 1.65 -20.17
C ALA A 149 1.37 0.46 -19.56
N MET A 150 0.81 0.64 -18.36
CA MET A 150 -0.06 -0.36 -17.74
C MET A 150 -1.32 -0.61 -18.56
N TYR A 151 -2.04 0.44 -18.97
CA TYR A 151 -3.24 0.29 -19.80
C TYR A 151 -2.92 -0.35 -21.15
N ASP A 152 -1.78 -0.03 -21.76
CA ASP A 152 -1.35 -0.60 -23.05
C ASP A 152 -1.14 -2.10 -22.94
N LYS A 153 -0.54 -2.54 -21.84
CA LYS A 153 -0.36 -3.96 -21.54
C LYS A 153 -1.69 -4.67 -21.33
N GLN A 154 -2.64 -4.03 -20.64
CA GLN A 154 -3.97 -4.61 -20.43
C GLN A 154 -4.77 -4.71 -21.73
N ILE A 155 -4.78 -3.64 -22.53
CA ILE A 155 -5.45 -3.58 -23.83
C ILE A 155 -4.91 -4.66 -24.76
N SER A 156 -3.59 -4.75 -24.92
CA SER A 156 -2.97 -5.76 -25.78
C SER A 156 -3.28 -7.19 -25.32
N THR A 157 -3.30 -7.44 -24.01
CA THR A 157 -3.67 -8.76 -23.46
C THR A 157 -5.11 -9.15 -23.82
N VAL A 158 -6.04 -8.20 -23.69
CA VAL A 158 -7.45 -8.44 -24.02
C VAL A 158 -7.64 -8.60 -25.53
N GLU A 159 -7.01 -7.77 -26.35
CA GLU A 159 -7.09 -7.85 -27.81
C GLU A 159 -6.58 -9.20 -28.34
N ASN A 160 -5.43 -9.67 -27.84
CA ASN A 160 -4.89 -10.98 -28.18
C ASN A 160 -5.86 -12.11 -27.78
N SER A 161 -6.51 -11.97 -26.62
CA SER A 161 -7.49 -12.97 -26.15
C SER A 161 -8.74 -12.99 -27.04
N LEU A 162 -9.22 -11.81 -27.47
CA LEU A 162 -10.38 -11.71 -28.37
C LEU A 162 -10.08 -12.26 -29.77
N GLN A 163 -8.90 -12.00 -30.32
CA GLN A 163 -8.47 -12.57 -31.59
C GLN A 163 -8.42 -14.10 -31.54
N ASN A 164 -7.94 -14.68 -30.44
CA ASN A 164 -7.91 -16.13 -30.26
C ASN A 164 -9.32 -16.74 -30.22
N ILE A 165 -10.30 -16.05 -29.62
CA ILE A 165 -11.68 -16.53 -29.55
C ILE A 165 -12.37 -16.41 -30.92
N ALA A 166 -12.11 -15.34 -31.67
CA ALA A 166 -12.68 -15.13 -33.00
C ALA A 166 -12.09 -16.05 -34.09
N ALA A 167 -10.96 -16.71 -33.81
CA ALA A 167 -10.29 -17.64 -34.72
C ALA A 167 -10.75 -19.11 -34.55
N VAL A 168 -11.62 -19.39 -33.57
CA VAL A 168 -12.23 -20.71 -33.31
C VAL A 168 -13.63 -20.75 -33.91
#